data_AF-A0A349YM17-F1
#
_entry.id   AF-A0A349YM17-F1
#
_cell.length_a   1.000
_cell.length_b   1.000
_cell.length_c   1.000
_cell.angle_alpha   90.00
_cell.angle_beta   90.00
_cell.angle_gamma   90.00
#
_symmetry.space_group_name_H-M   'P 1'
#
loop_
_entity.id
_entity.type
_entity.pdbx_description
1 polymer ?
#
loop_
_entity_poly.entity_id
_entity_poly.type
_entity_poly.pdbx_seq_one_letter_code
_entity_poly.pdbx_strand_id
1 'polypeptide(L)'
;MDIDLIVNKTNGTSYTVEIKTDTYVTGNLFFEVISNEQRQTERCLMKSDAQFLFYYFLKTKTLYILNMKKFRQFVLDRTDTLKEKRVKNKLFTSRGFLVPLSLIEAEMKPLKKIQLN
;
A
#
# COMPACT_ATOMS: atom_id res chain seq x y z
N MET A 1 -15.01 0.42 7.28
CA MET A 1 -13.81 0.86 8.00
C MET A 1 -12.86 -0.31 8.11
N ASP A 2 -11.82 -0.33 7.27
CA ASP A 2 -10.73 -1.32 7.30
C ASP A 2 -9.50 -0.61 7.87
N ILE A 3 -9.08 -1.04 9.06
CA ILE A 3 -7.97 -0.45 9.85
C ILE A 3 -7.29 -1.62 10.58
N ASP A 4 -5.99 -1.81 10.35
CA ASP A 4 -5.23 -2.86 11.02
C ASP A 4 -4.82 -2.47 12.44
N LEU A 5 -4.36 -1.22 12.64
CA LEU A 5 -3.92 -0.71 13.94
C LEU A 5 -4.47 0.67 14.27
N ILE A 6 -4.71 0.90 15.57
CA ILE A 6 -4.88 2.22 16.17
C ILE A 6 -3.70 2.43 17.12
N VAL A 7 -2.88 3.44 16.85
CA VAL A 7 -1.71 3.78 17.68
C VAL A 7 -2.04 4.99 18.54
N ASN A 8 -2.10 4.78 19.85
CA ASN A 8 -2.30 5.85 20.82
C ASN A 8 -0.95 6.42 21.24
N LYS A 9 -0.81 7.75 21.14
CA LYS A 9 0.37 8.49 21.60
C LYS A 9 0.19 8.88 23.06
N THR A 10 1.30 9.10 23.76
CA THR A 10 1.32 9.54 25.17
C THR A 10 0.67 10.90 25.39
N ASN A 11 0.58 11.74 24.35
CA ASN A 11 -0.10 13.04 24.40
C ASN A 11 -1.63 12.96 24.20
N GLY A 12 -2.22 11.75 24.22
CA GLY A 12 -3.66 11.52 24.07
C GLY A 12 -4.17 11.55 22.63
N THR A 13 -3.33 11.86 21.64
CA THR A 13 -3.71 11.75 20.22
C THR A 13 -3.54 10.32 19.71
N SER A 14 -4.30 9.93 18.69
CA SER A 14 -4.16 8.63 18.05
C SER A 14 -4.00 8.75 16.54
N TYR A 15 -3.52 7.68 15.92
CA TYR A 15 -3.57 7.53 14.47
C TYR A 15 -3.85 6.11 14.03
N THR A 16 -4.44 5.98 12.86
CA THR A 16 -4.85 4.69 12.29
C THR A 16 -3.90 4.26 11.18
N VAL A 17 -3.60 2.97 11.12
CA VAL A 17 -2.60 2.41 10.20
C VAL A 17 -3.16 1.17 9.50
N GLU A 18 -2.94 1.14 8.19
CA GLU A 18 -3.01 -0.05 7.34
C GLU A 18 -1.60 -0.61 7.17
N ILE A 19 -1.43 -1.92 7.31
CA ILE A 19 -0.13 -2.60 7.15
C ILE A 19 -0.17 -3.49 5.93
N LYS A 20 0.90 -3.39 5.12
CA LYS A 20 1.18 -4.30 4.02
C LYS A 20 2.64 -4.72 4.06
N THR A 21 2.89 -5.97 3.72
CA THR A 21 4.24 -6.54 3.63
C THR A 21 4.48 -7.12 2.25
N ASP A 22 5.73 -7.03 1.80
CA ASP A 22 6.15 -7.52 0.49
C ASP A 22 7.50 -8.24 0.61
N THR A 23 7.63 -9.37 -0.07
CA THR A 23 8.86 -10.19 -0.12
C THR A 23 9.57 -10.10 -1.47
N TYR A 24 9.01 -9.36 -2.44
CA TYR A 24 9.57 -9.14 -3.75
C TYR A 24 10.57 -7.98 -3.74
N VAL A 25 11.61 -8.08 -4.57
CA VAL A 25 12.61 -7.01 -4.78
C VAL A 25 12.51 -6.60 -6.24
N THR A 26 11.46 -5.87 -6.58
CA THR A 26 11.19 -5.44 -7.97
C THR A 26 11.34 -3.93 -8.15
N GLY A 27 11.54 -3.18 -7.07
CA GLY A 27 11.48 -1.72 -7.10
C GLY A 27 10.06 -1.16 -7.23
N ASN A 28 9.02 -1.98 -7.02
CA ASN A 28 7.62 -1.54 -7.08
C ASN A 28 6.88 -1.90 -5.78
N LEU A 29 5.90 -1.07 -5.45
CA LEU A 29 4.84 -1.34 -4.48
C LEU A 29 3.62 -1.86 -5.24
N PHE A 30 3.02 -2.97 -4.78
CA PHE A 30 1.78 -3.47 -5.39
C PHE A 30 0.53 -2.82 -4.75
N PHE A 31 -0.19 -2.02 -5.52
CA PHE A 31 -1.48 -1.45 -5.13
C PHE A 31 -2.63 -2.37 -5.55
N GLU A 32 -3.14 -3.18 -4.63
CA GLU A 32 -4.27 -4.07 -4.89
C GLU A 32 -5.59 -3.29 -5.01
N VAL A 33 -6.33 -3.52 -6.09
CA VAL A 33 -7.65 -2.93 -6.35
C VAL A 33 -8.75 -3.97 -6.14
N ILE A 34 -8.53 -5.17 -6.65
CA ILE A 34 -9.47 -6.30 -6.53
C ILE A 34 -8.73 -7.46 -5.88
N SER A 35 -9.20 -7.93 -4.74
CA SER A 35 -8.61 -9.09 -4.06
C SER A 35 -9.01 -10.42 -4.66
N ASN A 36 -10.20 -10.49 -5.25
CA ASN A 36 -10.71 -11.71 -5.87
C ASN A 36 -11.48 -11.34 -7.12
N GLU A 37 -10.85 -11.57 -8.27
CA GLU A 37 -11.41 -11.30 -9.60
C GLU A 37 -12.71 -12.09 -9.85
N GLN A 38 -12.85 -13.31 -9.31
CA GLN A 38 -14.04 -14.13 -9.48
C GLN A 38 -15.25 -13.60 -8.69
N ARG A 39 -15.01 -12.90 -7.58
CA ARG A 39 -16.06 -12.32 -6.72
C ARG A 39 -16.17 -10.80 -6.85
N GLN A 40 -15.41 -10.19 -7.76
CA GLN A 40 -15.30 -8.74 -7.96
C GLN A 40 -15.19 -7.94 -6.64
N THR A 41 -14.51 -8.52 -5.65
CA THR A 41 -14.47 -7.92 -4.31
C THR A 41 -13.33 -6.91 -4.24
N GLU A 42 -13.69 -5.62 -4.29
CA GLU A 42 -12.79 -4.51 -3.99
C GLU A 42 -12.19 -4.65 -2.58
N ARG A 43 -10.88 -4.41 -2.42
CA ARG A 43 -10.19 -4.62 -1.12
C ARG A 43 -9.07 -3.65 -0.77
N CYS A 44 -8.69 -3.77 0.51
CA CYS A 44 -7.70 -3.09 1.35
C CYS A 44 -7.44 -1.64 0.97
N LEU A 45 -6.54 -1.37 0.03
CA LEU A 45 -6.05 -0.01 -0.18
C LEU A 45 -7.12 0.92 -0.76
N MET A 46 -8.15 0.38 -1.42
CA MET A 46 -9.30 1.15 -1.88
C MET A 46 -10.28 1.50 -0.76
N LYS A 47 -10.43 0.63 0.24
CA LYS A 47 -11.45 0.72 1.31
C LYS A 47 -10.92 1.12 2.67
N SER A 48 -9.60 1.14 2.83
CA SER A 48 -8.96 1.45 4.11
C SER A 48 -9.24 2.90 4.51
N ASP A 49 -9.74 3.08 5.72
CA ASP A 49 -9.96 4.42 6.30
C ASP A 49 -8.77 4.81 7.19
N ALA A 50 -7.69 4.03 7.17
CA ALA A 50 -6.47 4.34 7.87
C ALA A 50 -5.89 5.69 7.41
N GLN A 51 -5.29 6.43 8.33
CA GLN A 51 -4.59 7.66 8.00
C GLN A 51 -3.28 7.38 7.27
N PHE A 52 -2.60 6.29 7.66
CA PHE A 52 -1.30 5.91 7.10
C PHE A 52 -1.31 4.50 6.54
N LEU A 53 -0.57 4.33 5.44
CA LEU A 53 -0.16 3.02 4.94
C LEU A 53 1.29 2.78 5.34
N PHE A 54 1.53 1.68 6.05
CA PHE A 54 2.85 1.18 6.39
C PHE A 54 3.14 0.02 5.44
N TYR A 55 4.02 0.24 4.46
CA TYR A 55 4.40 -0.77 3.48
C TYR A 55 5.83 -1.24 3.74
N TYR A 56 5.98 -2.48 4.20
CA TYR A 56 7.25 -3.03 4.63
C TYR A 56 7.79 -4.09 3.65
N PHE A 57 8.95 -3.80 3.06
CA PHE A 57 9.68 -4.74 2.23
C PHE A 57 10.58 -5.62 3.11
N LEU A 58 10.18 -6.88 3.28
CA LEU A 58 10.83 -7.84 4.18
C LEU A 58 12.29 -8.10 3.81
N LYS A 59 12.58 -8.27 2.51
CA LYS A 59 13.95 -8.60 2.04
C LYS A 59 14.92 -7.44 2.17
N THR A 60 14.47 -6.22 1.88
CA THR A 60 15.32 -5.02 2.01
C THR A 60 15.24 -4.42 3.40
N LYS A 61 14.37 -4.93 4.28
CA LYS A 61 14.03 -4.36 5.59
C LYS A 61 13.67 -2.87 5.53
N THR A 62 12.99 -2.46 4.46
CA THR A 62 12.65 -1.04 4.24
C THR A 62 11.16 -0.81 4.49
N LEU A 63 10.84 0.10 5.41
CA LEU A 63 9.47 0.54 5.69
C LEU A 63 9.19 1.89 5.03
N TYR A 64 8.16 1.95 4.20
CA TYR A 64 7.57 3.20 3.72
C TYR A 64 6.36 3.55 4.57
N ILE A 65 6.33 4.79 5.05
CA ILE A 65 5.17 5.38 5.70
C ILE A 65 4.56 6.39 4.74
N LEU A 66 3.34 6.11 4.29
CA LEU A 66 2.63 6.87 3.28
C LEU A 66 1.34 7.43 3.89
N ASN A 67 0.91 8.62 3.45
CA ASN A 67 -0.45 9.06 3.71
C ASN A 67 -1.40 8.23 2.83
N MET A 68 -2.35 7.52 3.45
CA MET A 68 -3.20 6.54 2.75
C MET A 68 -4.06 7.21 1.67
N LYS A 69 -4.75 8.31 1.99
CA LYS A 69 -5.61 9.03 1.04
C LYS A 69 -4.80 9.58 -0.14
N LYS A 70 -3.66 10.22 0.15
CA LYS A 70 -2.76 10.74 -0.90
C LYS A 70 -2.23 9.61 -1.78
N PHE A 71 -1.82 8.49 -1.20
CA PHE A 71 -1.31 7.34 -1.95
C PHE A 71 -2.38 6.74 -2.87
N ARG A 72 -3.60 6.54 -2.35
CA ARG A 72 -4.73 6.07 -3.14
C ARG A 72 -4.97 6.98 -4.34
N GLN A 73 -5.12 8.28 -4.11
CA GLN A 73 -5.37 9.23 -5.19
C GLN A 73 -4.22 9.24 -6.20
N PHE A 74 -2.98 9.22 -5.73
CA PHE A 74 -1.78 9.19 -6.57
C PHE A 74 -1.78 8.03 -7.59
N VAL A 75 -2.23 6.85 -7.15
CA VAL A 75 -2.35 5.66 -8.00
C VAL A 75 -3.56 5.77 -8.93
N LEU A 76 -4.72 6.21 -8.42
CA LEU A 76 -5.95 6.35 -9.21
C LEU A 76 -5.79 7.35 -10.36
N ASP A 77 -5.06 8.44 -10.13
CA ASP A 77 -4.77 9.45 -11.17
C ASP A 77 -3.82 8.93 -12.27
N ARG A 78 -3.23 7.75 -12.09
CA ARG A 78 -2.18 7.20 -12.96
C ARG A 78 -2.50 5.79 -13.46
N THR A 79 -3.72 5.29 -13.28
CA THR A 79 -4.08 3.91 -13.67
C THR A 79 -3.78 3.60 -15.14
N ASP A 80 -3.86 4.61 -16.01
CA ASP A 80 -3.63 4.47 -17.46
C ASP A 80 -2.13 4.33 -17.81
N THR A 81 -1.24 4.74 -16.91
CA THR A 81 0.22 4.70 -17.13
C THR A 81 0.91 3.63 -16.29
N LEU A 82 0.29 3.22 -15.18
CA LEU A 82 0.81 2.18 -14.31
C LEU A 82 0.55 0.79 -14.90
N LYS A 83 1.52 -0.09 -14.73
CA LYS A 83 1.39 -1.48 -15.20
C LYS A 83 0.41 -2.24 -14.31
N GLU A 84 -0.71 -2.66 -14.89
CA GLU A 84 -1.60 -3.61 -14.23
C GLU A 84 -0.90 -4.97 -14.06
N LYS A 85 -1.09 -5.58 -12.89
CA LYS A 85 -0.62 -6.93 -12.59
C LYS A 85 -1.73 -7.74 -11.92
N ARG A 86 -1.89 -8.97 -12.41
CA ARG A 86 -2.66 -10.02 -11.74
C ARG A 86 -1.70 -10.90 -10.92
N VAL A 87 -2.07 -11.16 -9.67
CA VAL A 87 -1.33 -12.03 -8.74
C VAL A 87 -2.24 -13.20 -8.38
N LYS A 88 -1.84 -14.41 -8.74
CA LYS A 88 -2.61 -15.62 -8.47
C LYS A 88 -2.21 -16.19 -7.11
N ASN A 89 -3.13 -16.17 -6.15
CA ASN A 89 -3.03 -16.93 -4.91
C ASN A 89 -3.69 -18.30 -5.07
N LYS A 90 -3.48 -19.19 -4.10
CA LYS A 90 -4.03 -20.57 -4.12
C LYS A 90 -5.55 -20.62 -4.31
N LEU A 91 -6.28 -19.62 -3.84
CA LEU A 91 -7.75 -19.60 -3.80
C LEU A 91 -8.38 -18.54 -4.71
N PHE A 92 -7.62 -17.54 -5.18
CA PHE A 92 -8.15 -16.42 -5.95
C PHE A 92 -7.06 -15.67 -6.69
N THR A 93 -7.44 -14.91 -7.72
CA THR A 93 -6.57 -13.95 -8.41
C THR A 93 -6.87 -12.56 -7.90
N SER A 94 -5.86 -11.84 -7.42
CA SER A 94 -5.94 -10.41 -7.18
C SER A 94 -5.44 -9.60 -8.37
N ARG A 95 -5.97 -8.40 -8.54
CA ARG A 95 -5.65 -7.44 -9.60
C ARG A 95 -5.26 -6.12 -8.95
N GLY A 96 -4.19 -5.53 -9.43
CA GLY A 96 -3.70 -4.25 -8.93
C GLY A 96 -2.69 -3.61 -9.87
N PHE A 97 -2.08 -2.53 -9.42
CA PHE A 97 -1.08 -1.78 -10.17
C PHE A 97 0.28 -1.88 -9.52
N LEU A 98 1.32 -2.02 -10.35
CA LEU A 98 2.70 -1.89 -9.91
C LEU A 98 3.07 -0.40 -9.88
N VAL A 99 3.35 0.12 -8.69
CA VAL A 99 3.69 1.52 -8.48
C VAL A 99 5.21 1.60 -8.23
N PRO A 100 6.00 2.17 -9.15
CA PRO A 100 7.45 2.26 -8.96
C PRO A 100 7.82 3.04 -7.69
N LEU A 101 8.77 2.52 -6.91
CA LEU A 101 9.26 3.20 -5.71
C LEU A 101 9.93 4.53 -6.05
N SER A 102 10.67 4.59 -7.16
CA SER A 102 11.27 5.83 -7.67
C SER A 102 10.22 6.92 -7.92
N LEU A 103 9.06 6.53 -8.46
CA LEU A 103 7.94 7.43 -8.72
C LEU A 103 7.30 7.93 -7.42
N ILE A 104 7.10 7.03 -6.44
CA ILE A 104 6.62 7.40 -5.10
C ILE A 104 7.60 8.38 -4.42
N GLU A 105 8.90 8.11 -4.51
CA GLU A 105 9.94 8.96 -3.89
C GLU A 105 10.05 10.33 -4.54
N ALA A 106 10.05 10.39 -5.87
CA ALA A 106 10.22 11.64 -6.62
C ALA A 106 8.99 12.55 -6.56
N GLU A 107 7.80 12.00 -6.80
CA GLU A 107 6.58 12.80 -6.99
C GLU A 107 5.69 12.82 -5.75
N MET A 108 5.34 11.64 -5.22
CA MET A 108 4.43 11.56 -4.09
C MET A 108 5.09 12.05 -2.80
N LYS A 109 6.39 11.77 -2.64
CA LYS A 109 7.24 11.98 -1.45
C LYS A 109 6.68 11.27 -0.21
N PRO A 110 7.24 10.11 0.20
CA PRO A 110 6.76 9.40 1.38
C PRO A 110 6.91 10.28 2.63
N LEU A 111 6.04 10.06 3.63
CA LEU A 111 6.17 10.78 4.90
C LEU A 111 7.47 10.38 5.61
N LYS A 112 7.79 9.08 5.56
CA LYS A 112 9.08 8.54 5.98
C LYS A 112 9.44 7.32 5.14
N LYS A 113 10.74 7.14 4.93
CA LYS A 113 11.37 5.89 4.50
C LYS A 113 12.35 5.50 5.59
N ILE A 114 12.16 4.33 6.17
CA ILE A 114 12.95 3.86 7.33
C ILE A 114 13.61 2.54 6.96
N GLN A 115 14.92 2.47 7.17
CA GLN A 115 15.67 1.23 7.10
C GLN A 115 15.63 0.58 8.49
N LEU A 116 15.07 -0.61 8.60
CA LEU A 116 15.00 -1.37 9.85
C LEU A 116 16.18 -2.36 9.91
N ASN A 117 16.70 -2.57 11.13
CA ASN A 117 17.85 -3.44 11.42
C ASN A 117 17.44 -4.90 11.54
#